data_AF-A5E3F0-F1
#
_entry.id   AF-A5E3F0-F1
#
_cell.length_a   1.000
_cell.length_b   1.000
_cell.length_c   1.000
_cell.angle_alpha   90.00
_cell.angle_beta   90.00
_cell.angle_gamma   90.00
#
_symmetry.space_group_name_H-M   'P 1'
#
loop_
_entity.id
_entity.type
_entity.pdbx_description
1 polymer ?
#
loop_
_entity_poly.entity_id
_entity_poly.type
_entity_poly.pdbx_seq_one_letter_code
_entity_poly.pdbx_strand_id
1 'polypeptide(L)'
;MDHHVDIFRHLDTSMLEIFQNGSLNDYLNNLSPEEREQTVGAINRLMQRDAERQANSWHRYYEIKWYFNYIPLITIHYSLIWQAMTFTNLVYMVRASIIKITNAMVKMVRLTFFLITIQSYFRTLINIVFSFCDVITFSDNFLMDLFTYVLQDNKGMMRIHEELRVHKFDLQYFADMPEYKNLSVFQQIVFTIKNLLASMLITSCTRAGDDVLCHIYTNTLIFKMLEAVSKTYPQNTKLSIMIMTVLIYLIYAILGNIICINIFLFFGSNLANKIMGFSQIVKNLSNAIWSTLFGHVL
;
A
#
# COMPACT_ATOMS: atom_id res chain seq x y z
N MET A 1 16.44 30.92 44.49
CA MET A 1 15.14 31.37 43.98
C MET A 1 14.59 30.24 43.13
N ASP A 2 13.50 29.64 43.59
CA ASP A 2 12.96 28.38 43.09
C ASP A 2 12.56 28.44 41.62
N HIS A 3 13.18 27.58 40.82
CA HIS A 3 12.79 27.32 39.43
C HIS A 3 11.81 26.16 39.40
N HIS A 4 10.52 26.45 39.60
CA HIS A 4 9.47 25.55 39.17
C HIS A 4 9.51 25.45 37.64
N VAL A 5 9.90 24.28 37.14
CA VAL A 5 9.71 23.91 35.74
C VAL A 5 8.21 23.86 35.51
N ASP A 6 7.68 24.79 34.72
CA ASP A 6 6.28 24.84 34.30
C ASP A 6 5.96 23.65 33.39
N ILE A 7 5.71 22.50 34.03
CA ILE A 7 5.24 21.25 33.41
C ILE A 7 3.89 21.49 32.71
N PHE A 8 3.12 22.50 33.13
CA PHE A 8 1.84 22.88 32.55
C PHE A 8 1.93 23.39 31.10
N ARG A 9 3.05 24.00 30.70
CA ARG A 9 3.20 24.55 29.34
C ARG A 9 3.37 23.48 28.25
N HIS A 10 3.91 22.31 28.60
CA HIS A 10 3.96 21.16 27.69
C HIS A 10 2.71 20.28 27.79
N LEU A 11 1.99 20.33 28.91
CA LEU A 11 0.65 19.73 29.01
C LEU A 11 -0.36 20.46 28.12
N ASP A 12 -0.30 21.79 27.98
CA ASP A 12 -1.26 22.53 27.15
C ASP A 12 -1.21 22.16 25.65
N THR A 13 -0.04 21.80 25.12
CA THR A 13 0.10 21.42 23.70
C THR A 13 -0.39 20.00 23.42
N SER A 14 -0.23 19.08 24.36
CA SER A 14 -0.81 17.72 24.27
C SER A 14 -2.26 17.67 24.71
N MET A 15 -2.69 18.55 25.63
CA MET A 15 -4.09 18.71 26.01
C MET A 15 -4.90 19.30 24.87
N LEU A 16 -4.38 20.27 24.09
CA LEU A 16 -5.07 20.78 22.90
C LEU A 16 -5.39 19.67 21.87
N GLU A 17 -4.48 18.71 21.68
CA GLU A 17 -4.66 17.55 20.82
C GLU A 17 -5.67 16.53 21.39
N ILE A 18 -5.72 16.38 22.73
CA ILE A 18 -6.67 15.52 23.46
C ILE A 18 -8.06 16.18 23.57
N PHE A 19 -8.14 17.50 23.71
CA PHE A 19 -9.37 18.27 23.71
C PHE A 19 -10.04 18.22 22.33
N GLN A 20 -9.28 18.15 21.24
CA GLN A 20 -9.83 18.29 19.89
C GLN A 20 -10.78 17.18 19.41
N ASN A 21 -10.83 15.98 20.02
CA ASN A 21 -11.59 14.87 19.41
C ASN A 21 -12.72 14.24 20.25
N GLY A 22 -12.97 14.68 21.49
CA GLY A 22 -14.11 14.14 22.26
C GLY A 22 -14.63 15.08 23.35
N SER A 23 -13.80 15.41 24.35
CA SER A 23 -14.23 16.16 25.54
C SER A 23 -14.58 17.62 25.26
N LEU A 24 -13.90 18.29 24.31
CA LEU A 24 -14.24 19.65 23.91
C LEU A 24 -15.55 19.69 23.13
N ASN A 25 -15.83 18.67 22.31
CA ASN A 25 -17.06 18.61 21.54
C ASN A 25 -18.27 18.41 22.47
N ASP A 26 -18.12 17.56 23.49
CA ASP A 26 -19.13 17.37 24.54
C ASP A 26 -19.31 18.64 25.40
N TYR A 27 -18.22 19.35 25.72
CA TYR A 27 -18.28 20.63 26.43
C TYR A 27 -18.94 21.75 25.60
N LEU A 28 -18.63 21.83 24.30
CA LEU A 28 -19.23 22.79 23.36
C LEU A 28 -20.70 22.49 23.06
N ASN A 29 -21.13 21.23 23.13
CA ASN A 29 -22.53 20.83 22.94
C ASN A 29 -23.41 21.11 24.17
N ASN A 30 -22.81 21.25 25.36
CA ASN A 30 -23.52 21.60 26.60
C ASN A 30 -23.64 23.11 26.83
N LEU A 31 -23.01 23.94 26.00
CA LEU A 31 -23.07 25.40 26.08
C LEU A 31 -24.21 25.96 25.24
N SER A 32 -24.73 27.12 25.64
CA SER A 32 -25.71 27.84 24.84
C SER A 32 -25.12 28.28 23.48
N PRO A 33 -25.93 28.43 22.41
CA PRO A 33 -25.42 28.74 21.06
C PRO A 33 -24.51 29.99 21.01
N GLU A 34 -24.85 31.02 21.78
CA GLU A 34 -24.07 32.26 21.86
C GLU A 34 -22.72 32.08 22.58
N GLU A 35 -22.68 31.33 23.69
CA GLU A 35 -21.45 31.04 24.44
C GLU A 35 -20.51 30.12 23.65
N ARG A 36 -21.08 29.21 22.84
CA ARG A 36 -20.31 28.33 21.95
C ARG A 36 -19.57 29.14 20.88
N GLU A 37 -20.24 30.09 20.23
CA GLU A 37 -19.62 30.95 19.23
C GLU A 37 -18.54 31.86 19.82
N GLN A 38 -18.75 32.39 21.02
CA GLN A 38 -17.76 33.20 21.72
C GLN A 38 -16.52 32.39 22.11
N THR A 39 -16.71 31.17 22.62
CA THR A 39 -15.62 30.28 23.05
C THR A 39 -14.82 29.79 21.85
N VAL A 40 -15.49 29.36 20.78
CA VAL A 40 -14.82 28.97 19.52
C VAL A 40 -14.11 30.17 18.89
N GLY A 41 -14.71 31.36 18.93
CA GLY A 41 -14.09 32.60 18.48
C GLY A 41 -12.83 32.96 19.27
N ALA A 42 -12.83 32.78 20.59
CA ALA A 42 -11.67 32.99 21.45
C ALA A 42 -10.55 31.97 21.16
N ILE A 43 -10.90 30.69 21.00
CA ILE A 43 -9.95 29.62 20.64
C ILE A 43 -9.33 29.88 19.27
N ASN A 44 -10.12 30.25 18.26
CA ASN A 44 -9.62 30.59 16.93
C ASN A 44 -8.68 31.81 16.95
N ARG A 45 -8.98 32.82 17.77
CA ARG A 45 -8.11 33.99 17.94
C ARG A 45 -6.80 33.64 18.64
N LEU A 46 -6.82 32.74 19.61
CA LEU A 46 -5.61 32.23 20.28
C LEU A 46 -4.76 31.40 19.31
N MET A 47 -5.38 30.50 18.55
CA MET A 47 -4.71 29.73 17.50
C MET A 47 -4.12 30.61 16.40
N GLN A 48 -4.84 31.64 15.95
CA GLN A 48 -4.31 32.61 14.99
C GLN A 48 -3.12 33.38 15.56
N ARG A 49 -3.19 33.86 16.81
CA ARG A 49 -2.07 34.55 17.46
C ARG A 49 -0.84 33.66 17.64
N ASP A 50 -1.04 32.38 17.95
CA ASP A 50 0.07 31.43 18.08
C ASP A 50 0.64 31.05 16.72
N ALA A 51 -0.20 30.83 15.70
CA ALA A 51 0.24 30.62 14.33
C ALA A 51 1.01 31.83 13.77
N GLU A 52 0.55 33.05 14.06
CA GLU A 52 1.23 34.30 13.67
C GLU A 52 2.54 34.49 14.43
N ARG A 53 2.61 34.20 15.72
CA ARG A 53 3.88 34.23 16.50
C ARG A 53 4.87 33.20 15.97
N GLN A 54 4.39 32.02 15.63
CA GLN A 54 5.20 30.96 15.07
C GLN A 54 5.69 31.34 13.66
N ALA A 55 4.84 31.88 12.79
CA ALA A 55 5.23 32.40 11.48
C ALA A 55 6.23 33.57 11.57
N ASN A 56 5.96 34.56 12.43
CA ASN A 56 6.80 35.75 12.60
C ASN A 56 8.16 35.45 13.25
N SER A 57 8.26 34.42 14.09
CA SER A 57 9.55 34.04 14.68
C SER A 57 10.54 33.50 13.65
N TRP A 58 10.06 32.86 12.57
CA TRP A 58 10.88 32.30 11.50
C TRP A 58 11.28 33.36 10.46
N HIS A 59 10.36 34.27 10.11
CA HIS A 59 10.61 35.40 9.20
C HIS A 59 11.63 36.41 9.76
N ARG A 60 11.95 36.35 11.06
CA ARG A 60 12.94 37.21 11.69
C ARG A 60 14.39 36.81 11.38
N TYR A 61 14.62 35.56 10.95
CA TYR A 61 15.98 35.02 10.75
C TYR A 61 16.32 34.73 9.29
N TYR A 62 15.32 34.49 8.43
CA TYR A 62 15.51 34.37 6.99
C TYR A 62 14.45 35.15 6.23
N GLU A 63 14.86 35.76 5.13
CA GLU A 63 13.98 36.46 4.18
C GLU A 63 14.13 35.77 2.82
N ILE A 64 13.01 35.48 2.15
CA ILE A 64 13.02 34.93 0.79
C ILE A 64 12.86 36.10 -0.18
N LYS A 65 13.94 36.48 -0.86
CA LYS A 65 13.91 37.51 -1.90
C LYS A 65 13.77 36.84 -3.25
N TRP A 66 12.76 37.25 -4.00
CA TRP A 66 12.51 36.74 -5.35
C TRP A 66 13.31 37.57 -6.35
N TYR A 67 14.23 36.93 -7.05
CA TYR A 67 14.96 37.56 -8.15
C TYR A 67 14.29 37.19 -9.47
N PHE A 68 13.94 38.20 -10.27
CA PHE A 68 13.19 38.07 -11.53
C PHE A 68 11.88 37.28 -11.44
N ASN A 69 11.20 37.22 -10.27
CA ASN A 69 10.00 36.40 -10.04
C ASN A 69 10.15 34.87 -10.26
N TYR A 70 11.34 34.37 -10.62
CA TYR A 70 11.55 32.94 -10.92
C TYR A 70 12.47 32.23 -9.93
N ILE A 71 13.38 32.96 -9.26
CA ILE A 71 14.38 32.34 -8.39
C ILE A 71 14.21 32.84 -6.96
N PRO A 72 13.75 31.99 -6.02
CA PRO A 72 13.72 32.34 -4.61
C PRO A 72 15.13 32.23 -4.01
N LEU A 73 15.69 33.37 -3.59
CA LEU A 73 16.95 33.45 -2.87
C LEU A 73 16.68 33.62 -1.38
N ILE A 74 17.09 32.63 -0.59
CA ILE A 74 16.99 32.66 0.87
C ILE A 74 18.16 33.47 1.43
N THR A 75 17.87 34.65 1.97
CA THR A 75 18.85 35.52 2.63
C THR A 75 18.72 35.36 4.14
N ILE A 76 19.79 34.88 4.79
CA ILE A 76 19.81 34.63 6.24
C ILE A 76 20.46 35.83 6.94
N HIS A 77 19.78 36.40 7.94
CA HIS A 77 20.29 37.53 8.72
C HIS A 77 21.17 37.05 9.88
N TYR A 78 22.45 36.76 9.59
CA TYR A 78 23.42 36.22 10.56
C TYR A 78 23.66 37.13 11.79
N SER A 79 23.51 38.45 11.66
CA SER A 79 23.70 39.41 12.76
C SER A 79 22.66 39.28 13.88
N LEU A 80 21.40 39.04 13.52
CA LEU A 80 20.29 38.81 14.45
C LEU A 80 20.40 37.45 15.15
N ILE A 81 20.94 36.45 14.45
CA ILE A 81 21.22 35.12 15.01
C ILE A 81 22.33 35.22 16.06
N TRP A 82 23.40 35.98 15.78
CA TRP A 82 24.53 36.16 16.70
C TRP A 82 24.14 36.93 17.96
N GLN A 83 23.33 37.99 17.84
CA GLN A 83 22.84 38.76 18.98
C GLN A 83 21.89 37.97 19.89
N ALA A 84 21.18 36.98 19.35
CA ALA A 84 20.29 36.10 20.11
C ALA A 84 21.02 34.88 20.72
N MET A 85 22.30 34.68 20.39
CA MET A 85 23.10 33.50 20.75
C MET A 85 23.69 33.61 22.17
N THR A 86 22.82 33.63 23.18
CA THR A 86 23.22 33.37 24.57
C THR A 86 23.36 31.86 24.81
N PHE A 87 24.24 31.46 25.73
CA PHE A 87 24.51 30.04 26.03
C PHE A 87 23.21 29.26 26.38
N THR A 88 22.30 29.92 27.11
CA THR A 88 20.98 29.38 27.46
C THR A 88 20.09 29.12 26.22
N ASN A 89 20.08 30.05 25.26
CA ASN A 89 19.32 29.91 24.02
C ASN A 89 19.91 28.83 23.12
N LEU A 90 21.23 28.68 23.09
CA LEU A 90 21.90 27.62 22.34
C LEU A 90 21.52 26.24 22.87
N VAL A 91 21.57 26.04 24.20
CA VAL A 91 21.15 24.79 24.85
C VAL A 91 19.67 24.50 24.58
N TYR A 92 18.81 25.51 24.64
CA TYR A 92 17.39 25.38 24.32
C TYR A 92 17.17 24.99 22.84
N MET A 93 17.85 25.64 21.89
CA MET A 93 17.72 25.31 20.47
C MET A 93 18.22 23.90 20.16
N VAL A 94 19.33 23.46 20.76
CA VAL A 94 19.85 22.09 20.60
C VAL A 94 18.83 21.08 21.13
N ARG A 95 18.30 21.27 22.35
CA ARG A 95 17.27 20.38 22.92
C ARG A 95 15.99 20.36 22.08
N ALA A 96 15.50 21.51 21.65
CA ALA A 96 14.33 21.62 20.79
C ALA A 96 14.56 20.94 19.43
N SER A 97 15.77 21.00 18.89
CA SER A 97 16.14 20.35 17.63
C SER A 97 16.19 18.84 17.78
N ILE A 98 16.76 18.33 18.88
CA ILE A 98 16.76 16.90 19.21
C ILE A 98 15.32 16.38 19.30
N ILE A 99 14.45 17.06 20.06
CA ILE A 99 13.04 16.66 20.20
C ILE A 99 12.33 16.64 18.84
N LYS A 100 12.56 17.66 17.99
CA LYS A 100 11.98 17.70 16.64
C LYS A 100 12.48 16.56 15.76
N ILE A 101 13.77 16.24 15.81
CA ILE A 101 14.37 15.13 15.04
C ILE A 101 13.79 13.80 15.53
N THR A 102 13.70 13.59 16.84
CA THR A 102 13.09 12.37 17.41
C THR A 102 11.62 12.25 16.99
N ASN A 103 10.84 13.32 17.07
CA ASN A 103 9.44 13.32 16.62
C ASN A 103 9.31 13.06 15.11
N ALA A 104 10.21 13.64 14.29
CA ALA A 104 10.24 13.36 12.86
C ALA A 104 10.58 11.89 12.58
N MET A 105 11.55 11.32 13.30
CA MET A 105 11.93 9.91 13.18
C MET A 105 10.77 8.99 13.56
N VAL A 106 10.06 9.25 14.66
CA VAL A 106 8.87 8.49 15.06
C VAL A 106 7.78 8.57 13.99
N LYS A 107 7.54 9.75 13.40
CA LYS A 107 6.59 9.92 12.29
C LYS A 107 6.99 9.13 11.05
N MET A 108 8.28 9.11 10.69
CA MET A 108 8.79 8.32 9.57
C MET A 108 8.62 6.82 9.81
N VAL A 109 8.93 6.34 11.01
CA VAL A 109 8.73 4.93 11.38
C VAL A 109 7.24 4.55 11.29
N ARG A 110 6.34 5.39 11.82
CA ARG A 110 4.90 5.18 11.72
C ARG A 110 4.43 5.16 10.26
N LEU A 111 4.95 6.05 9.43
CA LEU A 111 4.65 6.09 7.99
C LEU A 111 5.12 4.81 7.29
N THR A 112 6.32 4.32 7.60
CA THR A 112 6.84 3.06 7.05
C THR A 112 5.94 1.89 7.45
N PHE A 113 5.57 1.76 8.72
CA PHE A 113 4.63 0.71 9.17
C PHE A 113 3.26 0.82 8.47
N PHE A 114 2.77 2.04 8.28
CA PHE A 114 1.53 2.27 7.55
C PHE A 114 1.63 1.81 6.09
N LEU A 115 2.71 2.17 5.39
CA LEU A 115 2.94 1.73 4.01
C LEU A 115 3.07 0.22 3.89
N ILE A 116 3.79 -0.44 4.81
CA ILE A 116 3.91 -1.90 4.85
C ILE A 116 2.54 -2.55 5.07
N THR A 117 1.75 -2.03 6.01
CA THR A 117 0.40 -2.55 6.31
C THR A 117 -0.51 -2.41 5.09
N ILE A 118 -0.51 -1.24 4.44
CA ILE A 118 -1.27 -1.00 3.22
C ILE A 118 -0.85 -1.94 2.10
N GLN A 119 0.45 -2.11 1.88
CA GLN A 119 0.97 -3.04 0.86
C GLN A 119 0.51 -4.47 1.13
N SER A 120 0.57 -4.93 2.38
CA SER A 120 0.09 -6.25 2.78
C SER A 120 -1.41 -6.41 2.54
N TYR A 121 -2.21 -5.38 2.83
CA TYR A 121 -3.65 -5.37 2.58
C TYR A 121 -3.97 -5.45 1.08
N PHE A 122 -3.34 -4.61 0.26
CA PHE A 122 -3.51 -4.65 -1.20
C PHE A 122 -3.08 -5.99 -1.79
N ARG A 123 -1.94 -6.55 -1.36
CA ARG A 123 -1.48 -7.87 -1.81
C ARG A 123 -2.52 -8.95 -1.49
N THR A 124 -3.11 -8.91 -0.30
CA THR A 124 -4.14 -9.87 0.12
C THR A 124 -5.39 -9.74 -0.75
N LEU A 125 -5.87 -8.51 -0.99
CA LEU A 125 -7.01 -8.27 -1.87
C LEU A 125 -6.76 -8.76 -3.30
N ILE A 126 -5.59 -8.43 -3.87
CA ILE A 126 -5.20 -8.86 -5.21
C ILE A 126 -5.14 -10.39 -5.29
N ASN A 127 -4.55 -11.06 -4.29
CA ASN A 127 -4.48 -12.52 -4.24
C ASN A 127 -5.87 -13.16 -4.17
N ILE A 128 -6.81 -12.58 -3.42
CA ILE A 128 -8.20 -13.09 -3.36
C ILE A 128 -8.87 -12.96 -4.74
N VAL A 129 -8.75 -11.80 -5.38
CA VAL A 129 -9.31 -11.57 -6.73
C VAL A 129 -8.70 -12.53 -7.75
N PHE A 130 -7.38 -12.70 -7.75
CA PHE A 130 -6.71 -13.63 -8.65
C PHE A 130 -7.06 -15.08 -8.35
N SER A 131 -7.19 -15.47 -7.09
CA SER A 131 -7.66 -16.81 -6.73
C SER A 131 -9.07 -17.10 -7.25
N PHE A 132 -9.97 -16.12 -7.23
CA PHE A 132 -11.27 -16.25 -7.90
C PHE A 132 -11.11 -16.34 -9.42
N CYS A 133 -10.25 -15.52 -10.04
CA CYS A 133 -9.95 -15.65 -11.48
C CYS A 133 -9.48 -17.06 -11.83
N ASP A 134 -8.56 -17.63 -11.07
CA ASP A 134 -8.00 -18.97 -11.27
C ASP A 134 -9.13 -20.03 -11.25
N VAL A 135 -10.01 -19.95 -10.25
CA VAL A 135 -11.18 -20.84 -10.14
C VAL A 135 -12.16 -20.68 -11.31
N ILE A 136 -12.49 -19.44 -11.70
CA ILE A 136 -13.45 -19.16 -12.78
C ILE A 136 -12.90 -19.61 -14.13
N THR A 137 -11.61 -19.41 -14.36
CA THR A 137 -10.94 -19.71 -15.62
C THR A 137 -10.45 -21.16 -15.70
N PHE A 138 -10.62 -21.93 -14.63
CA PHE A 138 -10.10 -23.30 -14.48
C PHE A 138 -8.60 -23.36 -14.79
N SER A 139 -7.87 -22.33 -14.34
CA SER A 139 -6.44 -22.17 -14.55
C SER A 139 -5.71 -22.28 -13.22
N ASP A 140 -4.48 -22.83 -13.24
CA ASP A 140 -3.59 -22.79 -12.08
C ASP A 140 -3.07 -21.38 -11.80
N ASN A 141 -2.94 -20.55 -12.85
CA ASN A 141 -2.56 -19.16 -12.73
C ASN A 141 -3.06 -18.36 -13.95
N PHE A 142 -4.16 -17.64 -13.74
CA PHE A 142 -4.85 -16.82 -14.72
C PHE A 142 -3.91 -15.84 -15.44
N LEU A 143 -3.01 -15.20 -14.70
CA LEU A 143 -2.09 -14.21 -15.28
C LEU A 143 -1.04 -14.90 -16.14
N MET A 144 -0.47 -16.01 -15.69
CA MET A 144 0.52 -16.75 -16.47
C MET A 144 -0.09 -17.28 -17.78
N ASP A 145 -1.34 -17.74 -17.77
CA ASP A 145 -2.06 -18.14 -18.99
C ASP A 145 -2.22 -16.97 -19.96
N LEU A 146 -2.64 -15.81 -19.45
CA LEU A 146 -2.78 -14.60 -20.25
C LEU A 146 -1.43 -14.16 -20.85
N PHE A 147 -0.36 -14.15 -20.05
CA PHE A 147 0.98 -13.82 -20.51
C PHE A 147 1.49 -14.81 -21.54
N THR A 148 1.31 -16.10 -21.30
CA THR A 148 1.71 -17.18 -22.22
C THR A 148 1.00 -17.06 -23.55
N TYR A 149 -0.29 -16.75 -23.54
CA TYR A 149 -1.07 -16.50 -24.76
C TYR A 149 -0.58 -15.28 -25.55
N VAL A 150 -0.37 -14.14 -24.88
CA VAL A 150 0.09 -12.90 -25.55
C VAL A 150 1.49 -13.08 -26.15
N LEU A 151 2.35 -13.85 -25.49
CA LEU A 151 3.73 -14.07 -25.90
C LEU A 151 3.92 -15.31 -26.78
N GLN A 152 2.85 -16.01 -27.16
CA GLN A 152 2.92 -17.32 -27.82
C GLN A 152 3.73 -17.32 -29.13
N ASP A 153 3.67 -16.22 -29.89
CA ASP A 153 4.35 -16.10 -31.18
C ASP A 153 5.80 -15.58 -31.05
N ASN A 154 6.25 -15.23 -29.84
CA ASN A 154 7.57 -14.67 -29.62
C ASN A 154 8.62 -15.77 -29.42
N LYS A 155 9.24 -16.19 -30.54
CA LYS A 155 10.34 -17.18 -30.54
C LYS A 155 11.53 -16.79 -29.65
N GLY A 156 11.80 -15.50 -29.50
CA GLY A 156 12.88 -15.02 -28.63
C GLY A 156 12.60 -15.29 -27.15
N MET A 157 11.35 -15.13 -26.72
CA MET A 157 10.96 -15.40 -25.33
C MET A 157 10.99 -16.89 -25.02
N MET A 158 10.57 -17.75 -25.97
CA MET A 158 10.65 -19.19 -25.80
C MET A 158 12.09 -19.68 -25.67
N ARG A 159 13.01 -19.17 -26.50
CA ARG A 159 14.44 -19.52 -26.40
C ARG A 159 15.02 -19.16 -25.03
N ILE A 160 14.70 -17.98 -24.51
CA ILE A 160 15.14 -17.56 -23.17
C ILE A 160 14.55 -18.51 -22.10
N HIS A 161 13.30 -18.94 -22.26
CA HIS A 161 12.67 -19.89 -21.34
C HIS A 161 13.35 -21.28 -21.37
N GLU A 162 13.73 -21.77 -22.56
CA GLU A 162 14.48 -23.02 -22.72
C GLU A 162 15.86 -22.93 -22.05
N GLU A 163 16.59 -21.83 -22.26
CA GLU A 163 17.87 -21.58 -21.58
C GLU A 163 17.69 -21.52 -20.05
N LEU A 164 16.65 -20.85 -19.55
CA LEU A 164 16.33 -20.83 -18.13
C LEU A 164 16.05 -22.23 -17.57
N ARG A 165 15.37 -23.10 -18.34
CA ARG A 165 15.11 -24.49 -17.92
C ARG A 165 16.41 -25.29 -17.78
N VAL A 166 17.37 -25.09 -18.69
CA VAL A 166 18.71 -25.70 -18.58
C VAL A 166 19.40 -25.24 -17.29
N HIS A 167 19.31 -23.95 -16.97
CA HIS A 167 19.88 -23.34 -15.77
C HIS A 167 18.98 -23.40 -14.52
N LYS A 168 18.03 -24.35 -14.44
CA LYS A 168 17.14 -24.57 -13.28
C LYS A 168 16.40 -23.31 -12.79
N PHE A 169 16.00 -22.45 -13.73
CA PHE A 169 15.33 -21.16 -13.48
C PHE A 169 16.15 -20.15 -12.67
N ASP A 170 17.47 -20.25 -12.69
CA ASP A 170 18.31 -19.16 -12.21
C ASP A 170 18.12 -17.94 -13.12
N LEU A 171 17.48 -16.89 -12.60
CA LEU A 171 17.22 -15.66 -13.36
C LEU A 171 18.49 -14.89 -13.68
N GLN A 172 19.58 -15.12 -12.93
CA GLN A 172 20.86 -14.44 -13.06
C GLN A 172 21.95 -15.34 -13.66
N TYR A 173 21.57 -16.46 -14.29
CA TYR A 173 22.51 -17.39 -14.93
C TYR A 173 23.51 -16.72 -15.89
N PHE A 174 23.11 -15.60 -16.50
CA PHE A 174 23.96 -14.79 -17.38
C PHE A 174 25.14 -14.13 -16.65
N ALA A 175 25.07 -13.90 -15.34
CA ALA A 175 26.12 -13.24 -14.57
C ALA A 175 27.40 -14.08 -14.48
N ASP A 176 27.27 -15.41 -14.52
CA ASP A 176 28.38 -16.36 -14.45
C ASP A 176 29.02 -16.62 -15.82
N MET A 177 28.40 -16.16 -16.91
CA MET A 177 28.92 -16.36 -18.25
C MET A 177 29.95 -15.30 -18.64
N PRO A 178 31.07 -15.70 -19.26
CA PRO A 178 32.13 -14.77 -19.67
C PRO A 178 31.64 -13.74 -20.71
N GLU A 179 30.62 -14.08 -21.49
CA GLU A 179 30.03 -13.22 -22.54
C GLU A 179 29.29 -11.99 -21.98
N TYR A 180 28.78 -12.06 -20.75
CA TYR A 180 27.92 -11.03 -20.15
C TYR A 180 28.58 -10.30 -18.97
N LYS A 181 29.86 -10.59 -18.70
CA LYS A 181 30.61 -10.05 -17.56
C LYS A 181 30.82 -8.52 -17.61
N ASN A 182 30.72 -7.91 -18.80
CA ASN A 182 30.92 -6.47 -19.04
C ASN A 182 29.60 -5.68 -19.22
N LEU A 183 28.45 -6.26 -18.88
CA LEU A 183 27.17 -5.55 -18.98
C LEU A 183 27.05 -4.43 -17.94
N SER A 184 26.46 -3.31 -18.34
CA SER A 184 26.09 -2.24 -17.40
C SER A 184 24.97 -2.69 -16.44
N VAL A 185 24.88 -2.07 -15.27
CA VAL A 185 23.83 -2.38 -14.26
C VAL A 185 22.43 -2.27 -14.85
N PHE A 186 22.18 -1.28 -15.72
CA PHE A 186 20.90 -1.14 -16.40
C PHE A 186 20.60 -2.32 -17.34
N GLN A 187 21.61 -2.78 -18.10
CA GLN A 187 21.45 -3.96 -18.95
C GLN A 187 21.19 -5.22 -18.14
N GLN A 188 21.87 -5.41 -17.00
CA GLN A 188 21.62 -6.54 -16.10
C GLN A 188 20.18 -6.55 -15.57
N ILE A 189 19.64 -5.38 -15.20
CA ILE A 189 18.24 -5.24 -14.78
C ILE A 189 17.30 -5.63 -15.94
N VAL A 190 17.56 -5.12 -17.15
CA VAL A 190 16.74 -5.45 -18.33
C VAL A 190 16.77 -6.96 -18.64
N PHE A 191 17.93 -7.61 -18.57
CA PHE A 191 18.05 -9.07 -18.76
C PHE A 191 17.32 -9.84 -17.66
N THR A 192 17.47 -9.45 -16.40
CA THR A 192 16.76 -10.06 -15.28
C THR A 192 15.25 -9.97 -15.46
N ILE A 193 14.74 -8.81 -15.89
CA ILE A 193 13.30 -8.63 -16.17
C ILE A 193 12.85 -9.52 -17.33
N LYS A 194 13.63 -9.60 -18.43
CA LYS A 194 13.30 -10.49 -19.53
C LYS A 194 13.28 -11.96 -19.10
N ASN A 195 14.23 -12.39 -18.28
CA ASN A 195 14.28 -13.74 -17.74
C ASN A 195 13.10 -14.02 -16.80
N LEU A 196 12.71 -13.03 -16.00
CA LEU A 196 11.53 -13.11 -15.15
C LEU A 196 10.23 -13.24 -15.97
N LEU A 197 10.11 -12.50 -17.07
CA LEU A 197 8.96 -12.62 -17.97
C LEU A 197 8.94 -13.99 -18.69
N ALA A 198 10.11 -14.45 -19.13
CA ALA A 198 10.26 -15.76 -19.75
C ALA A 198 9.90 -16.88 -18.76
N SER A 199 10.29 -16.79 -17.49
CA SER A 199 10.01 -17.82 -16.48
C SER A 199 8.51 -17.97 -16.16
N MET A 200 7.70 -16.96 -16.46
CA MET A 200 6.24 -16.99 -16.28
C MET A 200 5.50 -17.75 -17.40
N LEU A 201 6.18 -18.18 -18.47
CA LEU A 201 5.57 -18.96 -19.54
C LEU A 201 5.21 -20.37 -19.06
N ILE A 202 3.98 -20.79 -19.34
CA ILE A 202 3.51 -22.15 -19.05
C ILE A 202 3.83 -23.05 -20.24
N THR A 203 4.79 -23.95 -20.02
CA THR A 203 5.34 -24.82 -21.05
C THR A 203 5.42 -26.27 -20.56
N SER A 204 5.26 -27.20 -21.50
CA SER A 204 5.64 -28.59 -21.35
C SER A 204 6.98 -28.80 -22.05
N CYS A 205 8.03 -29.10 -21.29
CA CYS A 205 9.37 -29.26 -21.83
C CYS A 205 9.81 -30.71 -21.79
N THR A 206 10.45 -31.15 -22.87
CA THR A 206 11.09 -32.47 -22.94
C THR A 206 12.59 -32.27 -23.07
N ARG A 207 13.36 -33.13 -22.38
CA ARG A 207 14.82 -33.08 -22.43
C ARG A 207 15.32 -34.13 -23.41
N ALA A 208 16.00 -33.69 -24.46
CA ALA A 208 16.63 -34.53 -25.45
C ALA A 208 18.15 -34.32 -25.38
N GLY A 209 18.80 -35.01 -24.44
CA GLY A 209 20.24 -34.81 -24.17
C GLY A 209 20.51 -33.54 -23.36
N ASP A 210 21.37 -32.67 -23.88
CA ASP A 210 21.69 -31.36 -23.29
C ASP A 210 20.71 -30.26 -23.73
N ASP A 211 19.93 -30.50 -24.78
CA ASP A 211 18.92 -29.57 -25.27
C ASP A 211 17.57 -29.79 -24.56
N VAL A 212 16.94 -28.68 -24.17
CA VAL A 212 15.58 -28.65 -23.62
C VAL A 212 14.67 -28.01 -24.65
N LEU A 213 13.71 -28.79 -25.14
CA LEU A 213 12.72 -28.33 -26.11
C LEU A 213 11.40 -28.12 -25.40
N CYS A 214 10.90 -26.88 -25.42
CA CYS A 214 9.68 -26.49 -24.74
C CYS A 214 8.55 -26.23 -25.73
N HIS A 215 7.36 -26.74 -25.39
CA HIS A 215 6.13 -26.46 -26.11
C HIS A 215 5.16 -25.71 -25.20
N ILE A 216 4.47 -24.72 -25.75
CA ILE A 216 3.47 -23.96 -25.01
C ILE A 216 2.33 -24.89 -24.61
N TYR A 217 1.92 -24.82 -23.35
CA TYR A 217 0.76 -25.56 -22.89
C TYR A 217 -0.52 -24.86 -23.35
N THR A 218 -1.23 -25.45 -24.31
CA THR A 218 -2.40 -24.83 -24.95
C THR A 218 -3.74 -25.32 -24.39
N ASN A 219 -3.75 -26.20 -23.39
CA ASN A 219 -4.99 -26.72 -22.81
C ASN A 219 -5.51 -25.83 -21.67
N THR A 220 -5.65 -24.53 -21.95
CA THR A 220 -6.19 -23.56 -20.99
C THR A 220 -7.34 -22.79 -21.64
N LEU A 221 -8.18 -22.15 -20.81
CA LEU A 221 -9.43 -21.54 -21.29
C LEU A 221 -9.19 -20.47 -22.36
N ILE A 222 -8.12 -19.68 -22.24
CA ILE A 222 -7.79 -18.62 -23.20
C ILE A 222 -7.48 -19.18 -24.60
N PHE A 223 -6.80 -20.32 -24.70
CA PHE A 223 -6.52 -20.97 -25.99
C PHE A 223 -7.77 -21.63 -26.59
N LYS A 224 -8.68 -22.15 -25.75
CA LYS A 224 -10.00 -22.63 -26.23
C LYS A 224 -10.86 -21.47 -26.74
N MET A 225 -10.79 -20.31 -26.09
CA MET A 225 -11.44 -19.09 -26.57
C MET A 225 -10.82 -18.60 -27.88
N LEU A 226 -9.49 -18.64 -28.02
CA LEU A 226 -8.80 -18.34 -29.27
C LEU A 226 -9.36 -19.20 -30.41
N GLU A 227 -9.50 -20.51 -30.21
CA GLU A 227 -10.03 -21.43 -31.23
C GLU A 227 -11.46 -21.04 -31.64
N ALA A 228 -12.33 -20.76 -30.66
CA ALA A 228 -13.71 -20.34 -30.91
C ALA A 228 -13.79 -18.99 -31.65
N VAL A 229 -13.00 -17.99 -31.25
CA VAL A 229 -12.96 -16.66 -31.88
C VAL A 229 -12.40 -16.77 -33.30
N SER A 230 -11.33 -17.52 -33.49
CA SER A 230 -10.71 -17.73 -34.81
C SER A 230 -11.65 -18.45 -35.77
N LYS A 231 -12.44 -19.42 -35.28
CA LYS A 231 -13.46 -20.12 -36.08
C LYS A 231 -14.62 -19.20 -36.46
N THR A 232 -14.99 -18.27 -35.57
CA THR A 232 -16.10 -17.33 -35.80
C THR A 232 -15.70 -16.18 -36.73
N TYR A 233 -14.46 -15.69 -36.62
CA TYR A 233 -13.94 -14.57 -37.39
C TYR A 233 -12.66 -14.93 -38.16
N PRO A 234 -12.72 -15.86 -39.12
CA PRO A 234 -11.54 -16.39 -39.81
C PRO A 234 -10.83 -15.37 -40.72
N GLN A 235 -11.50 -14.28 -41.10
CA GLN A 235 -10.92 -13.24 -41.97
C GLN A 235 -10.16 -12.15 -41.20
N ASN A 236 -10.20 -12.15 -39.87
CA ASN A 236 -9.53 -11.14 -39.06
C ASN A 236 -8.02 -11.37 -38.99
N THR A 237 -7.25 -10.29 -38.80
CA THR A 237 -5.81 -10.39 -38.58
C THR A 237 -5.52 -11.07 -37.24
N LYS A 238 -4.36 -11.75 -37.14
CA LYS A 238 -3.91 -12.40 -35.90
C LYS A 238 -3.92 -11.45 -34.69
N LEU A 239 -3.51 -10.19 -34.88
CA LEU A 239 -3.53 -9.17 -33.84
C LEU A 239 -4.95 -8.85 -33.35
N SER A 240 -5.92 -8.74 -34.28
CA SER A 240 -7.32 -8.50 -33.95
C SER A 240 -7.91 -9.67 -33.16
N ILE A 241 -7.66 -10.90 -33.61
CA ILE A 241 -8.07 -12.12 -32.89
C ILE A 241 -7.44 -12.17 -31.50
N MET A 242 -6.16 -11.80 -31.38
CA MET A 242 -5.46 -11.74 -30.09
C MET A 242 -6.16 -10.77 -29.14
N ILE A 243 -6.40 -9.54 -29.57
CA ILE A 243 -7.06 -8.50 -28.77
C ILE A 243 -8.48 -8.93 -28.38
N MET A 244 -9.27 -9.44 -29.33
CA MET A 244 -10.63 -9.91 -29.05
C MET A 244 -10.63 -11.03 -28.01
N THR A 245 -9.75 -12.01 -28.16
CA THR A 245 -9.66 -13.14 -27.23
C THR A 245 -9.25 -12.67 -25.83
N VAL A 246 -8.25 -11.78 -25.72
CA VAL A 246 -7.87 -11.18 -24.43
C VAL A 246 -9.04 -10.43 -23.80
N LEU A 247 -9.74 -9.59 -24.57
CA LEU A 247 -10.86 -8.81 -24.05
C LEU A 247 -12.00 -9.71 -23.54
N ILE A 248 -12.38 -10.73 -24.31
CA ILE A 248 -13.42 -11.68 -23.91
C ILE A 248 -12.98 -12.43 -22.65
N TYR A 249 -11.73 -12.88 -22.60
CA TYR A 249 -11.17 -13.59 -21.44
C TYR A 249 -11.16 -12.72 -20.17
N LEU A 250 -10.72 -11.47 -20.28
CA LEU A 250 -10.73 -10.51 -19.17
C LEU A 250 -12.14 -10.18 -18.70
N ILE A 251 -13.08 -9.93 -19.63
CA ILE A 251 -14.48 -9.66 -19.30
C ILE A 251 -15.10 -10.87 -18.59
N TYR A 252 -14.84 -12.08 -19.08
CA TYR A 252 -15.30 -13.32 -18.47
C TYR A 252 -14.79 -13.44 -17.02
N ALA A 253 -13.50 -13.20 -16.79
CA ALA A 253 -12.91 -13.23 -15.44
C ALA A 253 -13.47 -12.15 -14.52
N ILE A 254 -13.67 -10.92 -15.02
CA ILE A 254 -14.23 -9.81 -14.23
C ILE A 254 -15.68 -10.09 -13.83
N LEU A 255 -16.53 -10.52 -14.77
CA LEU A 255 -17.92 -10.85 -14.49
C LEU A 255 -18.03 -12.01 -13.50
N GLY A 256 -17.22 -13.04 -13.68
CA GLY A 256 -17.15 -14.14 -12.72
C GLY A 256 -16.73 -13.67 -11.33
N ASN A 257 -15.73 -12.78 -11.22
CA ASN A 257 -15.29 -12.24 -9.94
C ASN A 257 -16.40 -11.49 -9.20
N ILE A 258 -17.19 -10.68 -9.92
CA ILE A 258 -18.33 -9.98 -9.34
C ILE A 258 -19.33 -10.98 -8.73
N ILE A 259 -19.60 -12.08 -9.43
CA ILE A 259 -20.49 -13.15 -8.95
C ILE A 259 -19.88 -13.86 -7.74
N CYS A 260 -18.61 -14.26 -7.80
CA CYS A 260 -17.91 -14.94 -6.70
C CYS A 260 -17.84 -14.09 -5.44
N ILE A 261 -17.52 -12.79 -5.57
CA ILE A 261 -17.50 -11.85 -4.45
C ILE A 261 -18.90 -11.70 -3.85
N ASN A 262 -19.94 -11.60 -4.69
CA ASN A 262 -21.31 -11.50 -4.20
C ASN A 262 -21.73 -12.75 -3.40
N ILE A 263 -21.44 -13.94 -3.92
CA ILE A 263 -21.70 -15.21 -3.25
C ILE A 263 -20.88 -15.31 -1.95
N PHE A 264 -19.61 -14.92 -1.97
CA PHE A 264 -18.75 -14.92 -0.80
C PHE A 264 -19.27 -14.00 0.30
N LEU A 265 -19.71 -12.78 -0.05
CA LEU A 265 -20.31 -11.84 0.89
C LEU A 265 -21.64 -12.37 1.45
N PHE A 266 -22.49 -12.96 0.61
CA PHE A 266 -23.74 -13.57 1.05
C PHE A 266 -23.51 -14.74 2.01
N PHE A 267 -22.56 -15.63 1.67
CA PHE A 267 -22.17 -16.74 2.52
C PHE A 267 -21.55 -16.26 3.83
N GLY A 268 -20.63 -15.29 3.77
CA GLY A 268 -19.98 -14.69 4.93
C GLY A 268 -20.96 -14.01 5.88
N SER A 269 -21.94 -13.27 5.35
CA SER A 269 -23.01 -12.66 6.15
C SER A 269 -23.87 -13.72 6.87
N ASN A 270 -24.27 -14.77 6.14
CA ASN A 270 -25.04 -15.87 6.74
C ASN A 270 -24.24 -16.63 7.81
N LEU A 271 -22.94 -16.84 7.58
CA LEU A 271 -22.06 -17.47 8.55
C LEU A 271 -21.89 -16.59 9.80
N ALA A 272 -21.67 -15.29 9.63
CA ALA A 272 -21.57 -14.34 10.73
C ALA A 272 -22.85 -14.32 11.57
N ASN A 273 -24.03 -14.29 10.93
CA ASN A 273 -25.32 -14.36 11.61
C ASN A 273 -25.47 -15.65 12.44
N LYS A 274 -25.05 -16.80 11.88
CA LYS A 274 -25.05 -18.07 12.63
C LYS A 274 -24.08 -18.04 13.81
N ILE A 275 -22.87 -17.51 13.63
CA ILE A 275 -21.87 -17.39 14.70
C ILE A 275 -22.37 -16.47 15.81
N MET A 276 -23.01 -15.34 15.47
CA MET A 276 -23.61 -14.44 16.46
C MET A 276 -24.74 -15.15 17.24
N GLY A 277 -25.59 -15.92 16.55
CA GLY A 277 -26.61 -16.75 17.18
C GLY A 277 -26.02 -17.76 18.16
N PHE A 278 -24.97 -18.49 17.76
CA PHE A 278 -24.25 -19.42 18.65
C PHE A 278 -23.61 -18.71 19.84
N SER A 279 -22.97 -17.57 19.61
CA SER A 279 -22.36 -16.75 20.69
C SER A 279 -23.40 -16.34 21.72
N GLN A 280 -24.61 -15.97 21.28
CA GLN A 280 -25.70 -15.61 22.17
C GLN A 280 -26.25 -16.81 22.95
N ILE A 281 -26.37 -17.98 22.32
CA ILE A 281 -26.73 -19.23 23.00
C ILE A 281 -25.69 -19.58 24.08
N VAL A 282 -24.40 -19.51 23.76
CA VAL A 282 -23.31 -19.79 24.72
C VAL A 282 -23.33 -18.80 25.89
N LYS A 283 -23.52 -17.50 25.62
CA LYS A 283 -23.65 -16.48 26.67
C LYS A 283 -24.86 -16.76 27.57
N ASN A 284 -26.01 -17.09 26.99
CA ASN A 284 -27.22 -17.39 27.75
C ASN A 284 -27.08 -18.67 28.58
N LEU A 285 -26.43 -19.71 28.03
CA LEU A 285 -26.14 -20.95 28.75
C LEU A 285 -25.18 -20.69 29.91
N SER A 286 -24.12 -19.92 29.69
CA SER A 286 -23.17 -19.49 30.72
C SER A 286 -23.87 -18.74 31.85
N ASN A 287 -24.75 -17.79 31.51
CA ASN A 287 -25.52 -17.04 32.50
C ASN A 287 -26.47 -17.94 33.30
N ALA A 288 -27.16 -18.89 32.64
CA ALA A 288 -28.06 -19.83 33.29
C ALA A 288 -27.32 -20.80 34.24
N ILE A 289 -26.15 -21.30 33.82
CA ILE A 289 -25.26 -22.13 34.66
C ILE A 289 -24.76 -21.33 35.86
N TRP A 290 -24.35 -20.07 35.65
CA TRP A 290 -23.89 -19.21 36.73
C TRP A 290 -25.00 -18.91 37.74
N SER A 291 -26.21 -18.62 37.27
CA SER A 291 -27.37 -18.38 38.14
C SER A 291 -27.82 -19.62 38.91
N THR A 292 -27.66 -20.83 38.34
CA THR A 292 -28.03 -22.08 39.05
C THR A 292 -26.95 -22.54 40.03
N LEU A 293 -25.66 -22.39 39.70
CA LEU A 293 -24.56 -22.80 40.59
C LEU A 293 -24.34 -21.82 41.74
N PHE A 294 -24.45 -20.51 41.50
CA PHE A 294 -24.13 -19.49 42.50
C PHE A 294 -25.36 -18.76 43.06
N GLY A 295 -26.54 -18.92 42.45
CA GLY A 295 -27.78 -18.35 42.98
C GLY A 295 -28.35 -19.10 44.20
N HIS A 296 -27.84 -20.30 44.51
CA HIS A 296 -28.21 -21.08 45.71
C HIS A 296 -27.18 -21.01 46.85
N VAL A 297 -26.11 -20.21 46.69
CA VAL A 297 -25.02 -20.08 47.67
C VAL A 297 -25.12 -18.76 48.46
N LEU A 298 -26.18 -17.98 48.27
CA LEU A 298 -26.54 -16.77 49.02
C LEU A 298 -27.96 -16.92 49.57
#